data_AF-A0A0Q9F427-F1
#
_entry.id   AF-A0A0Q9F427-F1
#
_cell.length_a   1.000
_cell.length_b   1.000
_cell.length_c   1.000
_cell.angle_alpha   90.00
_cell.angle_beta   90.00
_cell.angle_gamma   90.00
#
_symmetry.space_group_name_H-M   'P 1'
#
loop_
_entity.id
_entity.type
_entity.pdbx_description
1 polymer ?
#
loop_
_entity_poly.entity_id
_entity_poly.type
_entity_poly.pdbx_seq_one_letter_code
_entity_poly.pdbx_strand_id
1 'polypeptide(L)'
;MNDIQNGRTTQQGMAADKAAYLAEATSLFKEILPLWDSAGNVWRTACAFDSLLDYFVVSGTDSAPYAAAALNALDPTKKGNWWDDFGWIGIAALRAAELGFAANHRYDFLKIAINSWCYMYGAGWSTKSGPHGAYPYLDPPGWASFASTHGNNTGAPNCWAYIAQTWPGVSPDMQAKLRPRYSPGGIWNSPFTATEHPIPVPEYNSGGGDVLNPIQNTVTNAVYALLSLRLSQAAKNPDFAPYFNNVNFNLAACNQAWENQIAWWQLWMLKTPDPLQSLLLTGQQGSQGGSLVRERVSSFAAVNNEIYWDSSYNKGMTWSGDQGLLIGALREANAIYKASPPPVCGLYPDLIKGTFANYFRPRAYGSVSGNFPLPWLEVGATDPYNATPPGSDYGDYQTGVGAYMRYLLQAYRAEPALLAAYKPAIIATANALVNPNFGAASPPGACDAFTPQNNGNGNADLMSAYVNRLAVLTLAIAIS
;
A
#
# COMPACT_ATOMS: atom_id res chain seq x y z
N MET A 1 1.62 49.18 -5.00
CA MET A 1 2.71 48.48 -5.73
C MET A 1 3.35 47.50 -4.75
N ASN A 2 3.15 46.19 -4.77
CA ASN A 2 2.34 45.29 -5.58
C ASN A 2 1.75 44.26 -4.60
N ASP A 3 0.42 44.21 -4.50
CA ASP A 3 -0.30 43.12 -3.84
C ASP A 3 -0.37 41.96 -4.84
N ILE A 4 0.34 40.87 -4.55
CA ILE A 4 0.15 39.62 -5.30
C ILE A 4 -1.12 38.99 -4.74
N GLN A 5 -2.24 39.29 -5.38
CA GLN A 5 -3.51 38.64 -5.10
C GLN A 5 -3.38 37.14 -5.41
N ASN A 6 -3.33 36.33 -4.36
CA ASN A 6 -3.59 34.90 -4.43
C ASN A 6 -4.99 34.71 -5.02
N GLY A 7 -5.08 34.07 -6.19
CA GLY A 7 -6.29 33.89 -6.99
C GLY A 7 -7.38 33.00 -6.37
N ARG A 8 -7.59 33.04 -5.06
CA ARG A 8 -8.70 32.36 -4.37
C ARG A 8 -9.84 33.35 -4.15
N THR A 9 -10.62 33.60 -5.21
CA THR A 9 -11.89 34.32 -5.07
C THR A 9 -12.85 33.56 -4.15
N THR A 10 -13.33 34.24 -3.12
CA THR A 10 -14.36 33.77 -2.18
C THR A 10 -15.66 33.46 -2.92
N GLN A 11 -15.92 32.18 -3.18
CA GLN A 11 -17.23 31.66 -3.57
C GLN A 11 -17.75 30.75 -2.46
N GLN A 12 -18.49 31.33 -1.52
CA GLN A 12 -19.32 30.55 -0.60
C GLN A 12 -20.52 30.01 -1.37
N GLY A 13 -20.67 28.68 -1.40
CA GLY A 13 -21.95 28.03 -1.72
C GLY A 13 -22.12 27.40 -3.12
N MET A 14 -21.09 27.33 -3.97
CA MET A 14 -21.17 26.54 -5.22
C MET A 14 -20.55 25.16 -5.06
N ALA A 15 -21.18 24.14 -5.67
CA ALA A 15 -20.51 22.87 -5.92
C ALA A 15 -19.24 23.17 -6.73
N ALA A 16 -18.07 22.85 -6.18
CA ALA A 16 -16.84 23.04 -6.92
C ALA A 16 -16.88 22.12 -8.15
N ASP A 17 -16.72 22.71 -9.33
CA ASP A 17 -16.66 21.94 -10.56
C ASP A 17 -15.27 21.32 -10.73
N LYS A 18 -15.15 20.44 -11.72
CA LYS A 18 -13.92 19.73 -12.07
C LYS A 18 -12.69 20.65 -12.25
N ALA A 19 -12.90 21.90 -12.64
CA ALA A 19 -11.80 22.86 -12.83
C ALA A 19 -11.21 23.32 -11.50
N ALA A 20 -12.03 23.53 -10.47
CA ALA A 20 -11.55 23.87 -9.13
C ALA A 20 -10.71 22.73 -8.51
N TYR A 21 -11.16 21.47 -8.69
CA TYR A 21 -10.38 20.31 -8.23
C TYR A 21 -9.03 20.21 -8.95
N LEU A 22 -9.01 20.42 -10.28
CA LEU A 22 -7.78 20.39 -11.05
C LEU A 22 -6.82 21.53 -10.68
N ALA A 23 -7.35 22.72 -10.39
CA ALA A 23 -6.56 23.86 -9.94
C ALA A 23 -5.88 23.58 -8.59
N GLU A 24 -6.62 23.06 -7.60
CA GLU A 24 -6.04 22.69 -6.30
C GLU A 24 -5.08 21.51 -6.42
N ALA A 25 -5.40 20.49 -7.22
CA ALA A 25 -4.49 19.36 -7.50
C ALA A 25 -3.17 19.85 -8.11
N THR A 26 -3.21 20.83 -9.01
CA THR A 26 -2.02 21.45 -9.60
C THR A 26 -1.24 22.28 -8.56
N SER A 27 -1.92 22.93 -7.62
CA SER A 27 -1.27 23.61 -6.50
C SER A 27 -0.55 22.60 -5.60
N LEU A 28 -1.22 21.51 -5.22
CA LEU A 28 -0.65 20.45 -4.39
C LEU A 28 0.53 19.77 -5.07
N PHE A 29 0.49 19.55 -6.39
CA PHE A 29 1.63 19.00 -7.13
C PHE A 29 2.89 19.85 -6.95
N LYS A 30 2.76 21.18 -6.97
CA LYS A 30 3.89 22.11 -6.75
C LYS A 30 4.46 22.01 -5.33
N GLU A 31 3.61 21.73 -4.34
CA GLU A 31 4.05 21.49 -2.95
C GLU A 31 4.72 20.12 -2.79
N ILE A 32 4.20 19.09 -3.48
CA ILE A 32 4.72 17.71 -3.41
C ILE A 32 6.10 17.62 -4.07
N LEU A 33 6.31 18.24 -5.22
CA LEU A 33 7.52 18.09 -6.03
C LEU A 33 8.84 18.29 -5.25
N PRO A 34 9.07 19.41 -4.52
CA PRO A 34 10.32 19.59 -3.78
C PRO A 34 10.48 18.60 -2.61
N LEU A 35 9.38 18.19 -1.98
CA LEU A 35 9.41 17.19 -0.90
C LEU A 35 9.74 15.81 -1.43
N TRP A 36 9.15 15.46 -2.58
CA TRP A 36 9.31 14.17 -3.25
C TRP A 36 10.75 13.94 -3.72
N ASP A 37 11.39 14.96 -4.30
CA ASP A 37 12.77 14.86 -4.78
C ASP A 37 13.79 14.67 -3.64
N SER A 38 13.53 15.28 -2.48
CA SER A 38 14.46 15.33 -1.35
C SER A 38 14.15 14.33 -0.23
N ALA A 39 13.03 13.62 -0.28
CA ALA A 39 12.66 12.63 0.73
C ALA A 39 13.60 11.41 0.68
N GLY A 40 14.07 11.00 1.87
CA GLY A 40 15.00 9.87 2.06
C GLY A 40 14.32 8.57 2.48
N ASN A 41 13.07 8.33 2.06
CA ASN A 41 12.32 7.11 2.35
C ASN A 41 11.66 6.63 1.04
N VAL A 42 12.23 5.57 0.46
CA VAL A 42 11.91 5.12 -0.90
C VAL A 42 10.48 4.61 -1.06
N TRP A 43 9.93 3.92 -0.06
CA TRP A 43 8.59 3.38 -0.18
C TRP A 43 7.56 4.51 -0.18
N ARG A 44 7.81 5.57 0.60
CA ARG A 44 6.93 6.76 0.64
C ARG A 44 7.03 7.58 -0.64
N THR A 45 8.22 7.72 -1.22
CA THR A 45 8.39 8.40 -2.51
C THR A 45 7.80 7.59 -3.66
N ALA A 46 7.87 6.26 -3.61
CA ALA A 46 7.19 5.37 -4.56
C ALA A 46 5.66 5.44 -4.41
N CYS A 47 5.15 5.40 -3.18
CA CYS A 47 3.73 5.59 -2.91
C CYS A 47 3.27 6.97 -3.40
N ALA A 48 4.00 8.04 -3.15
CA ALA A 48 3.69 9.37 -3.68
C ALA A 48 3.70 9.41 -5.22
N PHE A 49 4.73 8.84 -5.85
CA PHE A 49 4.87 8.80 -7.31
C PHE A 49 3.66 8.14 -7.97
N ASP A 50 3.19 7.04 -7.40
CA ASP A 50 2.06 6.32 -7.94
C ASP A 50 0.72 7.09 -7.82
N SER A 51 0.61 8.05 -6.89
CA SER A 51 -0.48 9.06 -6.88
C SER A 51 -0.26 10.15 -7.93
N LEU A 52 1.00 10.58 -8.11
CA LEU A 52 1.36 11.58 -9.12
C LEU A 52 1.04 11.07 -10.54
N LEU A 53 1.23 9.78 -10.81
CA LEU A 53 0.81 9.17 -12.09
C LEU A 53 -0.67 9.42 -12.38
N ASP A 54 -1.54 9.29 -11.38
CA ASP A 54 -2.97 9.59 -11.55
C ASP A 54 -3.21 11.09 -11.81
N TYR A 55 -2.45 11.98 -11.17
CA TYR A 55 -2.49 13.41 -11.47
C TYR A 55 -2.08 13.71 -12.91
N PHE A 56 -0.98 13.15 -13.42
CA PHE A 56 -0.54 13.35 -14.80
C PHE A 56 -1.60 12.88 -15.80
N VAL A 57 -2.22 11.72 -15.54
CA VAL A 57 -3.30 11.20 -16.40
C VAL A 57 -4.51 12.12 -16.42
N VAL A 58 -4.98 12.62 -15.27
CA VAL A 58 -6.19 13.46 -15.23
C VAL A 58 -5.96 14.91 -15.65
N SER A 59 -4.75 15.44 -15.43
CA SER A 59 -4.41 16.82 -15.77
C SER A 59 -3.94 17.00 -17.22
N GLY A 60 -3.40 15.94 -17.83
CA GLY A 60 -2.73 16.03 -19.13
C GLY A 60 -1.41 16.80 -19.09
N THR A 61 -0.86 17.07 -17.89
CA THR A 61 0.43 17.73 -17.73
C THR A 61 1.54 16.90 -18.39
N ASP A 62 2.46 17.56 -19.09
CA ASP A 62 3.63 16.87 -19.66
C ASP A 62 4.50 16.28 -18.53
N SER A 63 4.73 14.96 -18.61
CA SER A 63 5.50 14.21 -17.63
C SER A 63 7.00 14.18 -17.92
N ALA A 64 7.42 14.48 -19.15
CA ALA A 64 8.81 14.34 -19.58
C ALA A 64 9.83 15.08 -18.68
N PRO A 65 9.57 16.32 -18.21
CA PRO A 65 10.50 17.03 -17.34
C PRO A 65 10.73 16.39 -15.96
N TYR A 66 9.85 15.50 -15.53
CA TYR A 66 9.87 14.93 -14.18
C TYR A 66 10.49 13.52 -14.13
N ALA A 67 11.06 13.04 -15.24
CA ALA A 67 11.64 11.70 -15.33
C ALA A 67 12.77 11.47 -14.33
N ALA A 68 13.68 12.43 -14.19
CA ALA A 68 14.82 12.32 -13.27
C ALA A 68 14.35 12.24 -11.81
N ALA A 69 13.40 13.09 -11.42
CA ALA A 69 12.80 13.05 -10.09
C ALA A 69 12.08 11.72 -9.83
N ALA A 70 11.36 11.18 -10.83
CA ALA A 70 10.70 9.88 -10.74
C ALA A 70 11.67 8.72 -10.55
N LEU A 71 12.76 8.68 -11.32
CA LEU A 71 13.78 7.64 -11.19
C LEU A 71 14.52 7.75 -9.84
N ASN A 72 14.83 8.98 -9.40
CA ASN A 72 15.41 9.25 -8.08
C ASN A 72 14.47 8.85 -6.93
N ALA A 73 13.16 9.02 -7.09
CA ALA A 73 12.16 8.62 -6.11
C ALA A 73 12.01 7.10 -5.97
N LEU A 74 12.49 6.33 -6.95
CA LEU A 74 12.47 4.88 -6.97
C LEU A 74 13.85 4.27 -6.67
N ASP A 75 14.81 5.09 -6.26
CA ASP A 75 16.16 4.65 -5.89
C ASP A 75 16.10 3.84 -4.58
N PRO A 76 16.42 2.53 -4.61
CA PRO A 76 16.31 1.65 -3.45
C PRO A 76 17.30 2.00 -2.33
N THR A 77 18.34 2.79 -2.59
CA THR A 77 19.32 3.22 -1.58
C THR A 77 18.75 4.26 -0.60
N LYS A 78 17.57 4.83 -0.89
CA LYS A 78 16.86 5.75 0.00
C LYS A 78 16.12 5.01 1.11
N LYS A 79 16.88 4.31 1.95
CA LYS A 79 16.40 3.49 3.08
C LYS A 79 15.47 2.33 2.68
N GLY A 80 15.54 1.83 1.44
CA GLY A 80 14.83 0.61 1.06
C GLY A 80 15.47 -0.60 1.73
N ASN A 81 14.69 -1.38 2.46
CA ASN A 81 15.19 -2.57 3.16
C ASN A 81 14.12 -3.65 3.32
N TRP A 82 12.86 -3.26 3.52
CA TRP A 82 11.77 -4.19 3.75
C TRP A 82 11.18 -4.65 2.43
N TRP A 83 10.56 -5.83 2.38
CA TRP A 83 10.08 -6.35 1.10
C TRP A 83 8.87 -5.57 0.58
N ASP A 84 8.02 -5.03 1.45
CA ASP A 84 6.92 -4.16 1.05
C ASP A 84 7.40 -2.86 0.39
N ASP A 85 8.54 -2.29 0.80
CA ASP A 85 9.18 -1.14 0.12
C ASP A 85 9.30 -1.39 -1.39
N PHE A 86 9.78 -2.59 -1.76
CA PHE A 86 9.98 -2.97 -3.14
C PHE A 86 8.67 -3.29 -3.85
N GLY A 87 7.64 -3.72 -3.12
CA GLY A 87 6.28 -3.79 -3.64
C GLY A 87 5.78 -2.43 -4.10
N TRP A 88 5.96 -1.40 -3.28
CA TRP A 88 5.60 -0.01 -3.63
C TRP A 88 6.40 0.52 -4.82
N ILE A 89 7.73 0.36 -4.80
CA ILE A 89 8.63 0.75 -5.90
C ILE A 89 8.19 0.07 -7.19
N GLY A 90 7.98 -1.25 -7.15
CA GLY A 90 7.68 -2.03 -8.33
C GLY A 90 6.31 -1.70 -8.94
N ILE A 91 5.29 -1.49 -8.11
CA ILE A 91 3.95 -1.11 -8.57
C ILE A 91 3.98 0.26 -9.24
N ALA A 92 4.64 1.25 -8.62
CA ALA A 92 4.76 2.60 -9.15
C ALA A 92 5.52 2.61 -10.48
N ALA A 93 6.65 1.90 -10.54
CA ALA A 93 7.47 1.81 -11.73
C ALA A 93 6.73 1.10 -12.88
N LEU A 94 6.06 -0.03 -12.61
CA LEU A 94 5.30 -0.74 -13.64
C LEU A 94 4.18 0.13 -14.19
N ARG A 95 3.42 0.82 -13.32
CA ARG A 95 2.37 1.74 -13.78
C ARG A 95 2.94 2.88 -14.62
N ALA A 96 4.10 3.43 -14.25
CA ALA A 96 4.77 4.47 -15.04
C ALA A 96 5.11 3.97 -16.45
N ALA A 97 5.64 2.75 -16.56
CA ALA A 97 5.94 2.11 -17.85
C ALA A 97 4.68 1.84 -18.68
N GLU A 98 3.59 1.38 -18.06
CA GLU A 98 2.31 1.10 -18.73
C GLU A 98 1.60 2.36 -19.22
N LEU A 99 1.65 3.44 -18.43
CA LEU A 99 1.03 4.73 -18.76
C LEU A 99 1.88 5.57 -19.73
N GLY A 100 3.11 5.15 -20.05
CA GLY A 100 4.03 5.92 -20.88
C GLY A 100 4.50 7.22 -20.21
N PHE A 101 4.54 7.26 -18.87
CA PHE A 101 5.10 8.38 -18.12
C PHE A 101 6.55 8.60 -18.54
N ALA A 102 6.88 9.84 -18.95
CA ALA A 102 8.19 10.17 -19.52
C ALA A 102 8.67 9.12 -20.53
N ALA A 103 7.99 9.02 -21.69
CA ALA A 103 8.10 7.90 -22.64
C ALA A 103 9.53 7.42 -22.97
N ASN A 104 10.53 8.31 -22.99
CA ASN A 104 11.94 7.96 -23.22
C ASN A 104 12.54 7.06 -22.12
N HIS A 105 11.96 7.04 -20.93
CA HIS A 105 12.37 6.24 -19.76
C HIS A 105 11.43 5.08 -19.47
N ARG A 106 10.47 4.79 -20.37
CA ARG A 106 9.48 3.72 -20.21
C ARG A 106 10.09 2.39 -19.79
N TYR A 107 11.23 2.03 -20.39
CA TYR A 107 11.91 0.77 -20.10
C TYR A 107 12.79 0.81 -18.85
N ASP A 108 13.25 1.98 -18.41
CA ASP A 108 13.97 2.10 -17.14
C ASP A 108 13.02 1.78 -15.98
N PHE A 109 11.78 2.27 -16.04
CA PHE A 109 10.75 1.93 -15.08
C PHE A 109 10.37 0.44 -15.11
N LEU A 110 10.30 -0.18 -16.30
CA LEU A 110 10.05 -1.62 -16.39
C LEU A 110 11.16 -2.45 -15.72
N LYS A 111 12.43 -2.08 -15.92
CA LYS A 111 13.57 -2.74 -15.27
C LYS A 111 13.51 -2.61 -13.75
N ILE A 112 13.15 -1.43 -13.23
CA ILE A 112 12.94 -1.21 -11.79
C ILE A 112 11.84 -2.15 -11.27
N ALA A 113 10.71 -2.26 -11.97
CA ALA A 113 9.62 -3.14 -11.55
C ALA A 113 10.02 -4.62 -11.50
N ILE A 114 10.79 -5.09 -12.50
CA ILE A 114 11.34 -6.45 -12.52
C ILE A 114 12.27 -6.66 -11.34
N ASN A 115 13.25 -5.77 -11.13
CA ASN A 115 14.19 -5.87 -10.02
C ASN A 115 13.50 -5.89 -8.66
N SER A 116 12.48 -5.06 -8.47
CA SER A 116 11.68 -5.02 -7.24
C SER A 116 11.03 -6.36 -6.94
N TRP A 117 10.41 -7.00 -7.94
CA TRP A 117 9.84 -8.33 -7.75
C TRP A 117 10.92 -9.40 -7.54
N CYS A 118 12.05 -9.34 -8.26
CA CYS A 118 13.19 -10.22 -8.01
C CYS A 118 13.68 -10.12 -6.56
N TYR A 119 13.69 -8.91 -5.98
CA TYR A 119 14.01 -8.70 -4.57
C TYR A 119 12.95 -9.32 -3.65
N MET A 120 11.66 -9.05 -3.88
CA MET A 120 10.62 -9.64 -3.04
C MET A 120 10.60 -11.17 -3.11
N TYR A 121 10.78 -11.75 -4.30
CA TYR A 121 10.72 -13.18 -4.53
C TYR A 121 11.98 -13.91 -4.03
N GLY A 122 13.16 -13.32 -4.25
CA GLY A 122 14.45 -13.93 -3.92
C GLY A 122 14.78 -15.13 -4.82
N ALA A 123 15.30 -16.20 -4.22
CA ALA A 123 15.72 -17.39 -4.95
C ALA A 123 14.58 -17.98 -5.82
N GLY A 124 14.87 -18.26 -7.09
CA GLY A 124 13.91 -18.82 -8.05
C GLY A 124 13.17 -17.80 -8.92
N TRP A 125 13.45 -16.50 -8.78
CA TRP A 125 12.87 -15.45 -9.65
C TRP A 125 13.24 -15.65 -11.14
N SER A 126 14.38 -16.28 -11.42
CA SER A 126 14.84 -16.65 -12.77
C SER A 126 14.97 -18.16 -12.88
N THR A 127 14.68 -18.70 -14.07
CA THR A 127 14.89 -20.13 -14.37
C THR A 127 16.38 -20.52 -14.39
N LYS A 128 17.29 -19.54 -14.31
CA LYS A 128 18.74 -19.73 -14.21
C LYS A 128 19.36 -19.19 -12.92
N SER A 129 18.58 -18.60 -12.02
CA SER A 129 19.12 -18.05 -10.77
C SER A 129 19.64 -19.16 -9.84
N GLY A 130 20.75 -18.90 -9.17
CA GLY A 130 21.28 -19.75 -8.10
C GLY A 130 20.47 -19.65 -6.80
N PRO A 131 20.95 -20.27 -5.70
CA PRO A 131 20.23 -20.29 -4.42
C PRO A 131 20.10 -18.92 -3.73
N HIS A 132 20.80 -17.90 -4.23
CA HIS A 132 20.69 -16.52 -3.79
C HIS A 132 20.31 -15.65 -4.99
N GLY A 133 19.25 -14.84 -4.85
CA GLY A 133 18.71 -14.03 -5.95
C GLY A 133 19.65 -12.89 -6.33
N ALA A 134 19.98 -12.77 -7.63
CA ALA A 134 20.67 -11.61 -8.19
C ALA A 134 19.68 -10.63 -8.86
N TYR A 135 20.03 -9.36 -8.95
CA TYR A 135 19.22 -8.34 -9.64
C TYR A 135 19.57 -8.33 -11.14
N PRO A 136 18.61 -8.49 -12.06
CA PRO A 136 18.91 -8.55 -13.49
C PRO A 136 19.42 -7.26 -14.10
N TYR A 137 18.98 -6.11 -13.59
CA TYR A 137 19.28 -4.79 -14.17
C TYR A 137 20.00 -3.92 -13.15
N LEU A 138 21.19 -3.40 -13.50
CA LEU A 138 21.99 -2.56 -12.59
C LEU A 138 22.09 -1.10 -13.07
N ASP A 139 21.57 -0.81 -14.26
CA ASP A 139 21.59 0.50 -14.89
C ASP A 139 20.61 1.53 -14.31
N PRO A 140 19.43 1.18 -13.75
CA PRO A 140 18.58 2.18 -13.13
C PRO A 140 19.22 2.74 -11.84
N PRO A 141 18.92 3.99 -11.44
CA PRO A 141 19.56 4.64 -10.29
C PRO A 141 19.51 3.80 -9.01
N GLY A 142 20.62 3.79 -8.28
CA GLY A 142 20.76 3.09 -6.99
C GLY A 142 20.91 1.57 -7.07
N TRP A 143 20.42 0.91 -8.11
CA TRP A 143 20.35 -0.56 -8.16
C TRP A 143 21.71 -1.24 -8.15
N ALA A 144 22.73 -0.70 -8.83
CA ALA A 144 24.09 -1.22 -8.74
C ALA A 144 24.65 -1.18 -7.30
N SER A 145 24.44 -0.06 -6.60
CA SER A 145 24.87 0.12 -5.21
C SER A 145 24.10 -0.81 -4.28
N PHE A 146 22.77 -0.84 -4.40
CA PHE A 146 21.90 -1.68 -3.60
C PHE A 146 22.25 -3.16 -3.76
N ALA A 147 22.48 -3.61 -5.00
CA ALA A 147 22.88 -4.98 -5.31
C ALA A 147 24.19 -5.39 -4.63
N SER A 148 25.15 -4.47 -4.51
CA SER A 148 26.44 -4.73 -3.89
C SER A 148 26.35 -5.02 -2.39
N THR A 149 25.33 -4.49 -1.71
CA THR A 149 25.12 -4.67 -0.26
C THR A 149 24.01 -5.68 0.07
N HIS A 150 23.18 -6.06 -0.91
CA HIS A 150 22.04 -6.97 -0.73
C HIS A 150 22.11 -8.18 -1.68
N GLY A 151 23.31 -8.71 -1.95
CA GLY A 151 23.51 -9.86 -2.84
C GLY A 151 22.99 -11.19 -2.31
N ASN A 152 22.85 -11.34 -0.99
CA ASN A 152 22.29 -12.52 -0.34
C ASN A 152 20.84 -12.27 0.06
N ASN A 153 19.93 -12.38 -0.90
CA ASN A 153 18.50 -12.19 -0.65
C ASN A 153 17.73 -13.51 -0.79
N THR A 154 17.19 -13.96 0.33
CA THR A 154 16.35 -15.16 0.44
C THR A 154 14.97 -14.95 -0.20
N GLY A 155 14.42 -13.74 -0.10
CA GLY A 155 13.06 -13.39 -0.54
C GLY A 155 11.99 -13.66 0.51
N ALA A 156 10.94 -12.84 0.45
CA ALA A 156 9.81 -12.82 1.38
C ALA A 156 9.05 -14.16 1.50
N PRO A 157 8.81 -14.94 0.42
CA PRO A 157 8.17 -16.25 0.51
C PRO A 157 9.01 -17.30 1.22
N ASN A 158 10.34 -17.11 1.25
CA ASN A 158 11.31 -18.12 1.61
C ASN A 158 11.85 -17.97 3.04
N CYS A 159 11.50 -16.88 3.74
CA CYS A 159 12.02 -16.56 5.07
C CYS A 159 11.94 -17.74 6.05
N TRP A 160 10.80 -18.44 6.02
CA TRP A 160 10.57 -19.57 6.90
C TRP A 160 11.33 -20.83 6.48
N ALA A 161 11.43 -21.09 5.18
CA ALA A 161 12.18 -22.23 4.65
C ALA A 161 13.67 -22.12 5.00
N TYR A 162 14.19 -20.90 5.12
CA TYR A 162 15.57 -20.61 5.50
C TYR A 162 15.66 -19.94 6.88
N ILE A 163 14.79 -20.32 7.82
CA ILE A 163 14.72 -19.70 9.15
C ILE A 163 16.03 -19.77 9.92
N ALA A 164 16.88 -20.78 9.71
CA ALA A 164 18.19 -20.86 10.34
C ALA A 164 19.18 -19.78 9.83
N GLN A 165 18.98 -19.28 8.60
CA GLN A 165 19.79 -18.21 8.02
C GLN A 165 19.26 -16.84 8.43
N THR A 166 17.94 -16.70 8.48
CA THR A 166 17.29 -15.44 8.84
C THR A 166 17.27 -15.24 10.35
N TRP A 167 17.19 -16.29 11.17
CA TRP A 167 17.27 -16.24 12.62
C TRP A 167 18.32 -17.22 13.19
N PRO A 168 19.61 -16.87 13.15
CA PRO A 168 20.66 -17.70 13.72
C PRO A 168 20.43 -17.94 15.21
N GLY A 169 20.37 -19.21 15.63
CA GLY A 169 20.22 -19.60 17.03
C GLY A 169 18.77 -19.72 17.53
N VAL A 170 17.76 -19.61 16.66
CA VAL A 170 16.37 -19.92 17.05
C VAL A 170 16.26 -21.33 17.61
N SER A 171 15.55 -21.49 18.72
CA SER A 171 15.31 -22.81 19.32
C SER A 171 14.29 -23.61 18.49
N PRO A 172 14.37 -24.95 18.46
CA PRO A 172 13.37 -25.77 17.77
C PRO A 172 11.93 -25.55 18.25
N ASP A 173 11.76 -25.26 19.54
CA ASP A 173 10.45 -24.95 20.14
C ASP A 173 9.89 -23.63 19.60
N MET A 174 10.71 -22.57 19.57
CA MET A 174 10.32 -21.28 19.03
C MET A 174 10.02 -21.36 17.52
N GLN A 175 10.83 -22.13 16.78
CA GLN A 175 10.58 -22.41 15.38
C GLN A 175 9.23 -23.14 15.20
N ALA A 176 8.90 -24.13 16.03
CA ALA A 176 7.59 -24.79 15.92
C ALA A 176 6.43 -23.80 16.15
N LYS A 177 6.56 -22.92 17.14
CA LYS A 177 5.52 -21.97 17.59
C LYS A 177 5.28 -20.78 16.65
N LEU A 178 6.28 -20.35 15.88
CA LEU A 178 6.17 -19.21 14.95
C LEU A 178 5.95 -19.62 13.49
N ARG A 179 5.79 -20.92 13.22
CA ARG A 179 5.53 -21.42 11.87
C ARG A 179 4.27 -20.80 11.28
N PRO A 180 4.26 -20.41 9.99
CA PRO A 180 3.05 -19.93 9.32
C PRO A 180 1.87 -20.90 9.48
N ARG A 181 0.70 -20.37 9.84
CA ARG A 181 -0.52 -21.18 10.00
C ARG A 181 -1.00 -21.80 8.69
N TYR A 182 -0.94 -21.04 7.60
CA TYR A 182 -1.40 -21.43 6.28
C TYR A 182 -0.28 -21.34 5.25
N SER A 183 -0.25 -22.29 4.32
CA SER A 183 0.70 -22.37 3.21
C SER A 183 0.08 -23.17 2.04
N PRO A 184 0.46 -22.91 0.76
CA PRO A 184 1.39 -21.88 0.31
C PRO A 184 0.78 -20.46 0.37
N GLY A 185 1.63 -19.43 0.32
CA GLY A 185 1.24 -18.02 0.45
C GLY A 185 1.54 -17.44 1.83
N GLY A 186 1.23 -16.15 2.05
CA GLY A 186 1.61 -15.46 3.26
C GLY A 186 3.12 -15.22 3.31
N ILE A 187 3.57 -14.16 2.65
CA ILE A 187 4.96 -13.74 2.72
C ILE A 187 5.20 -12.89 3.98
N TRP A 188 6.45 -12.85 4.41
CA TRP A 188 6.89 -12.06 5.55
C TRP A 188 7.28 -10.64 5.10
N ASN A 189 7.16 -9.63 5.97
CA ASN A 189 7.49 -8.24 5.64
C ASN A 189 9.00 -7.94 5.61
N SER A 190 9.78 -8.68 6.41
CA SER A 190 11.22 -8.45 6.54
C SER A 190 11.94 -9.70 7.07
N PRO A 191 13.27 -9.81 6.87
CA PRO A 191 14.02 -10.97 7.35
C PRO A 191 14.02 -11.05 8.89
N PHE A 192 13.99 -12.27 9.44
CA PHE A 192 14.16 -12.54 10.88
C PHE A 192 15.55 -12.16 11.44
N THR A 193 16.37 -11.41 10.69
CA THR A 193 17.68 -10.95 11.18
C THR A 193 17.58 -9.69 12.04
N ALA A 194 16.39 -9.08 12.12
CA ALA A 194 16.16 -7.95 13.01
C ALA A 194 16.18 -8.39 14.48
N THR A 195 16.50 -7.49 15.40
CA THR A 195 16.58 -7.80 16.84
C THR A 195 15.22 -8.02 17.50
N GLU A 196 14.14 -7.67 16.80
CA GLU A 196 12.77 -7.77 17.29
C GLU A 196 12.02 -8.82 16.49
N HIS A 197 11.24 -9.66 17.18
CA HIS A 197 10.41 -10.70 16.60
C HIS A 197 9.07 -10.80 17.33
N PRO A 198 8.00 -11.25 16.65
CA PRO A 198 6.76 -11.60 17.33
C PRO A 198 7.01 -12.64 18.43
N ILE A 199 6.39 -12.42 19.58
CA ILE A 199 6.41 -13.38 20.68
C ILE A 199 5.14 -14.24 20.59
N PRO A 200 5.26 -15.58 20.44
CA PRO A 200 4.10 -16.45 20.44
C PRO A 200 3.55 -16.58 21.87
N VAL A 201 2.27 -16.26 22.07
CA VAL A 201 1.58 -16.38 23.36
C VAL A 201 0.38 -17.34 23.28
N PRO A 202 0.12 -18.16 24.30
CA PRO A 202 -0.92 -19.19 24.26
C PRO A 202 -2.35 -18.62 24.30
N GLU A 203 -2.50 -17.40 24.81
CA GLU A 203 -3.77 -16.70 24.93
C GLU A 203 -3.68 -15.34 24.27
N TYR A 204 -4.79 -14.88 23.70
CA TYR A 204 -4.89 -13.52 23.19
C TYR A 204 -4.74 -12.53 24.35
N ASN A 205 -3.68 -11.72 24.31
CA ASN A 205 -3.53 -10.55 25.13
C ASN A 205 -3.54 -9.31 24.22
N SER A 206 -4.29 -8.28 24.60
CA SER A 206 -4.33 -7.06 23.80
C SER A 206 -2.99 -6.31 23.92
N GLY A 207 -2.13 -6.48 22.91
CA GLY A 207 -1.14 -5.49 22.47
C GLY A 207 -0.07 -5.11 23.48
N GLY A 208 0.72 -6.07 23.95
CA GLY A 208 1.92 -5.76 24.75
C GLY A 208 3.16 -5.41 23.92
N GLY A 209 3.15 -5.68 22.60
CA GLY A 209 4.31 -5.53 21.73
C GLY A 209 4.03 -4.67 20.51
N ASP A 210 5.04 -3.95 20.06
CA ASP A 210 4.98 -3.02 18.92
C ASP A 210 5.82 -3.50 17.73
N VAL A 211 5.84 -4.81 17.53
CA VAL A 211 6.79 -5.44 16.62
C VAL A 211 6.20 -5.48 15.20
N LEU A 212 6.86 -4.81 14.25
CA LEU A 212 6.49 -4.81 12.82
C LEU A 212 7.36 -5.76 11.96
N ASN A 213 8.29 -6.48 12.58
CA ASN A 213 9.23 -7.37 11.91
C ASN A 213 9.55 -8.61 12.76
N PRO A 214 9.64 -9.81 12.18
CA PRO A 214 9.07 -10.23 10.91
C PRO A 214 7.64 -10.69 11.14
N ILE A 215 6.71 -10.28 10.28
CA ILE A 215 5.30 -10.69 10.39
C ILE A 215 4.68 -10.89 9.02
N GLN A 216 3.64 -11.74 8.94
CA GLN A 216 2.77 -11.83 7.77
C GLN A 216 1.69 -10.75 7.87
N ASN A 217 2.00 -9.51 7.47
CA ASN A 217 1.07 -8.40 7.45
C ASN A 217 0.35 -8.25 6.10
N THR A 218 -0.73 -7.48 6.10
CA THR A 218 -1.61 -7.30 4.95
C THR A 218 -0.93 -6.50 3.84
N VAL A 219 -0.23 -5.41 4.18
CA VAL A 219 0.44 -4.54 3.20
C VAL A 219 1.43 -5.31 2.33
N THR A 220 2.36 -6.06 2.92
CA THR A 220 3.40 -6.80 2.16
C THR A 220 2.76 -7.81 1.22
N ASN A 221 1.79 -8.57 1.73
CA ASN A 221 1.10 -9.58 0.96
C ASN A 221 0.28 -8.97 -0.19
N ALA A 222 -0.30 -7.80 0.03
CA ALA A 222 -1.09 -7.10 -0.98
C ALA A 222 -0.22 -6.51 -2.09
N VAL A 223 0.86 -5.79 -1.75
CA VAL A 223 1.78 -5.24 -2.76
C VAL A 223 2.49 -6.35 -3.53
N TYR A 224 2.83 -7.46 -2.88
CA TYR A 224 3.43 -8.61 -3.55
C TYR A 224 2.48 -9.28 -4.54
N ALA A 225 1.22 -9.49 -4.14
CA ALA A 225 0.21 -10.07 -5.02
C ALA A 225 -0.05 -9.15 -6.23
N LEU A 226 -0.24 -7.85 -5.99
CA LEU A 226 -0.46 -6.85 -7.04
C LEU A 226 0.71 -6.78 -8.02
N LEU A 227 1.94 -6.66 -7.52
CA LEU A 227 3.12 -6.59 -8.38
C LEU A 227 3.29 -7.87 -9.19
N SER A 228 3.17 -9.04 -8.54
CA SER A 228 3.28 -10.35 -9.21
C SER A 228 2.21 -10.52 -10.30
N LEU A 229 0.95 -10.17 -9.99
CA LEU A 229 -0.15 -10.22 -10.94
C LEU A 229 0.10 -9.30 -12.12
N ARG A 230 0.45 -8.04 -11.89
CA ARG A 230 0.65 -7.07 -12.97
C ARG A 230 1.87 -7.40 -13.82
N LEU A 231 3.00 -7.81 -13.23
CA LEU A 231 4.16 -8.27 -13.98
C LEU A 231 3.84 -9.49 -14.85
N SER A 232 3.00 -10.41 -14.35
CA SER A 232 2.55 -11.55 -15.16
C SER A 232 1.77 -11.15 -16.42
N GLN A 233 1.02 -10.04 -16.35
CA GLN A 233 0.31 -9.50 -17.51
C GLN A 233 1.27 -8.70 -18.39
N ALA A 234 2.15 -7.90 -17.79
CA ALA A 234 3.16 -7.12 -18.50
C ALA A 234 4.11 -8.01 -19.31
N ALA A 235 4.49 -9.18 -18.81
CA ALA A 235 5.32 -10.15 -19.52
C ALA A 235 4.66 -10.71 -20.81
N LYS A 236 3.33 -10.61 -20.93
CA LYS A 236 2.58 -11.00 -22.13
C LYS A 236 2.49 -9.87 -23.16
N ASN A 237 2.81 -8.63 -22.78
CA ASN A 237 2.85 -7.51 -23.70
C ASN A 237 4.05 -7.64 -24.64
N PRO A 238 3.88 -7.69 -25.98
CA PRO A 238 4.98 -7.82 -26.93
C PRO A 238 6.07 -6.75 -26.78
N ASP A 239 5.72 -5.52 -26.38
CA ASP A 239 6.68 -4.43 -26.17
C ASP A 239 7.60 -4.69 -24.95
N PHE A 240 7.09 -5.39 -23.94
CA PHE A 240 7.77 -5.62 -22.68
C PHE A 240 8.42 -7.00 -22.60
N ALA A 241 7.87 -8.00 -23.29
CA ALA A 241 8.33 -9.39 -23.29
C ALA A 241 9.85 -9.56 -23.48
N PRO A 242 10.55 -8.80 -24.35
CA PRO A 242 12.01 -8.92 -24.48
C PRO A 242 12.77 -8.70 -23.16
N TYR A 243 12.32 -7.77 -22.31
CA TYR A 243 12.96 -7.48 -21.02
C TYR A 243 12.73 -8.59 -19.98
N PHE A 244 11.68 -9.39 -20.11
CA PHE A 244 11.48 -10.58 -19.27
C PHE A 244 12.29 -11.77 -19.81
N ASN A 245 12.29 -11.98 -21.12
CA ASN A 245 12.95 -13.09 -21.77
C ASN A 245 14.48 -13.03 -21.65
N ASN A 246 15.07 -11.84 -21.84
CA ASN A 246 16.52 -11.64 -21.80
C ASN A 246 17.13 -12.03 -20.44
N VAL A 247 16.35 -11.94 -19.36
CA VAL A 247 16.79 -12.24 -17.99
C VAL A 247 16.29 -13.60 -17.50
N ASN A 248 15.67 -14.39 -18.39
CA ASN A 248 15.10 -15.70 -18.09
C ASN A 248 14.10 -15.62 -16.92
N PHE A 249 13.27 -14.57 -16.90
CA PHE A 249 12.30 -14.33 -15.84
C PHE A 249 11.38 -15.54 -15.67
N ASN A 250 11.22 -16.00 -14.43
CA ASN A 250 10.39 -17.15 -14.11
C ASN A 250 8.91 -16.76 -14.05
N LEU A 251 8.28 -16.65 -15.22
CA LEU A 251 6.87 -16.27 -15.34
C LEU A 251 5.94 -17.24 -14.60
N ALA A 252 6.27 -18.54 -14.54
CA ALA A 252 5.49 -19.52 -13.81
C ALA A 252 5.51 -19.23 -12.29
N ALA A 253 6.68 -18.93 -11.73
CA ALA A 253 6.80 -18.50 -10.33
C ALA A 253 6.05 -17.20 -10.05
N CYS A 254 6.11 -16.22 -10.96
CA CYS A 254 5.37 -14.97 -10.86
C CYS A 254 3.84 -15.18 -10.88
N ASN A 255 3.34 -16.08 -11.71
CA ASN A 255 1.93 -16.47 -11.69
C ASN A 255 1.54 -17.13 -10.37
N GLN A 256 2.31 -18.13 -9.95
CA GLN A 256 2.06 -18.85 -8.71
C GLN A 256 2.11 -17.92 -7.48
N ALA A 257 2.96 -16.90 -7.50
CA ALA A 257 3.13 -15.95 -6.40
C ALA A 257 1.84 -15.22 -6.03
N TRP A 258 1.12 -14.64 -7.02
CA TRP A 258 -0.14 -13.95 -6.75
C TRP A 258 -1.29 -14.93 -6.48
N GLU A 259 -1.34 -16.07 -7.17
CA GLU A 259 -2.34 -17.12 -6.92
C GLU A 259 -2.26 -17.67 -5.49
N ASN A 260 -1.03 -17.86 -4.98
CA ASN A 260 -0.80 -18.26 -3.60
C ASN A 260 -1.30 -17.22 -2.60
N GLN A 261 -1.20 -15.91 -2.88
CA GLN A 261 -1.75 -14.88 -1.99
C GLN A 261 -3.28 -14.88 -2.00
N ILE A 262 -3.91 -15.09 -3.16
CA ILE A 262 -5.37 -15.26 -3.23
C ILE A 262 -5.82 -16.48 -2.42
N ALA A 263 -5.14 -17.62 -2.55
CA ALA A 263 -5.43 -18.82 -1.76
C ALA A 263 -5.22 -18.57 -0.25
N TRP A 264 -4.17 -17.83 0.12
CA TRP A 264 -3.88 -17.49 1.50
C TRP A 264 -4.94 -16.57 2.12
N TRP A 265 -5.40 -15.53 1.42
CA TRP A 265 -6.51 -14.71 1.88
C TRP A 265 -7.82 -15.49 1.96
N GLN A 266 -8.08 -16.41 1.02
CA GLN A 266 -9.24 -17.30 1.10
C GLN A 266 -9.25 -18.09 2.42
N LEU A 267 -8.08 -18.58 2.86
CA LEU A 267 -7.94 -19.29 4.13
C LEU A 267 -8.15 -18.36 5.34
N TRP A 268 -7.43 -17.23 5.37
CA TRP A 268 -7.48 -16.31 6.51
C TRP A 268 -8.80 -15.55 6.66
N MET A 269 -9.44 -15.16 5.56
CA MET A 269 -10.64 -14.34 5.58
C MET A 269 -11.92 -15.17 5.66
N LEU A 270 -11.97 -16.30 4.94
CA LEU A 270 -13.20 -17.05 4.71
C LEU A 270 -13.21 -18.46 5.30
N LYS A 271 -12.05 -19.02 5.70
CA LYS A 271 -11.95 -20.38 6.25
C LYS A 271 -11.42 -20.45 7.69
N THR A 272 -10.93 -19.34 8.24
CA THR A 272 -10.54 -19.26 9.65
C THR A 272 -11.81 -19.26 10.49
N PRO A 273 -12.06 -20.31 11.31
CA PRO A 273 -13.37 -20.48 11.95
C PRO A 273 -13.64 -19.45 13.06
N ASP A 274 -12.62 -19.07 13.81
CA ASP A 274 -12.73 -18.09 14.88
C ASP A 274 -12.70 -16.66 14.30
N PRO A 275 -13.77 -15.86 14.44
CA PRO A 275 -13.81 -14.48 13.97
C PRO A 275 -12.72 -13.59 14.59
N LEU A 276 -12.25 -13.88 15.80
CA LEU A 276 -11.15 -13.13 16.41
C LEU A 276 -9.81 -13.41 15.72
N GLN A 277 -9.65 -14.60 15.14
CA GLN A 277 -8.43 -15.00 14.45
C GLN A 277 -8.43 -14.62 12.97
N SER A 278 -9.61 -14.45 12.36
CA SER A 278 -9.75 -14.12 10.94
C SER A 278 -8.99 -12.83 10.57
N LEU A 279 -8.55 -12.73 9.31
CA LEU A 279 -8.01 -11.47 8.79
C LEU A 279 -9.14 -10.48 8.42
N LEU A 280 -10.37 -10.98 8.24
CA LEU A 280 -11.55 -10.19 7.88
C LEU A 280 -12.34 -9.77 9.13
N LEU A 281 -12.63 -8.47 9.22
CA LEU A 281 -13.55 -7.85 10.17
C LEU A 281 -14.91 -7.66 9.49
N THR A 282 -15.94 -8.29 10.05
CA THR A 282 -17.34 -8.21 9.59
C THR A 282 -18.21 -7.53 10.64
N GLY A 283 -19.52 -7.43 10.39
CA GLY A 283 -20.48 -6.89 11.35
C GLY A 283 -20.49 -7.61 12.70
N GLN A 284 -20.19 -8.91 12.74
CA GLN A 284 -20.08 -9.66 14.00
C GLN A 284 -18.91 -9.18 14.88
N GLN A 285 -17.90 -8.55 14.28
CA GLN A 285 -16.72 -8.03 14.97
C GLN A 285 -16.72 -6.49 15.02
N GLY A 286 -17.87 -5.84 14.79
CA GLY A 286 -18.05 -4.40 14.97
C GLY A 286 -17.87 -3.55 13.71
N SER A 287 -17.58 -4.12 12.54
CA SER A 287 -17.57 -3.36 11.29
C SER A 287 -18.99 -2.90 10.91
N GLN A 288 -19.14 -1.63 10.61
CA GLN A 288 -20.41 -1.07 10.15
C GLN A 288 -20.54 -1.22 8.63
N GLY A 289 -21.73 -1.53 8.13
CA GLY A 289 -22.07 -1.44 6.71
C GLY A 289 -21.44 -2.50 5.78
N GLY A 290 -20.25 -3.01 6.02
CA GLY A 290 -19.56 -4.01 5.19
C GLY A 290 -18.38 -4.62 5.95
N SER A 291 -17.36 -5.10 5.24
CA SER A 291 -16.15 -5.69 5.85
C SER A 291 -14.93 -4.78 5.78
N LEU A 292 -13.99 -5.01 6.69
CA LEU A 292 -12.66 -4.41 6.70
C LEU A 292 -11.62 -5.53 6.78
N VAL A 293 -10.39 -5.24 6.36
CA VAL A 293 -9.24 -6.12 6.56
C VAL A 293 -8.36 -5.60 7.70
N ARG A 294 -7.91 -6.51 8.56
CA ARG A 294 -6.96 -6.21 9.64
C ARG A 294 -5.55 -6.02 9.09
N GLU A 295 -4.71 -5.36 9.88
CA GLU A 295 -3.34 -5.05 9.47
C GLU A 295 -2.43 -6.28 9.35
N ARG A 296 -2.66 -7.34 10.15
CA ARG A 296 -1.86 -8.57 10.09
C ARG A 296 -2.62 -9.82 10.53
N VAL A 297 -2.00 -10.98 10.32
CA VAL A 297 -2.50 -12.26 10.85
C VAL A 297 -2.44 -12.33 12.37
N SER A 298 -3.37 -13.06 12.98
CA SER A 298 -3.52 -13.14 14.43
C SER A 298 -2.64 -14.18 15.12
N SER A 299 -2.27 -15.24 14.40
CA SER A 299 -1.83 -16.49 15.01
C SER A 299 -0.95 -17.33 14.08
N PHE A 300 -0.19 -18.22 14.70
CA PHE A 300 0.74 -19.14 14.06
C PHE A 300 0.14 -20.54 13.92
N ALA A 301 0.90 -21.47 13.37
CA ALA A 301 0.52 -22.88 13.25
C ALA A 301 0.31 -23.52 14.63
N ALA A 302 -0.63 -24.46 14.71
CA ALA A 302 -0.84 -25.20 15.93
C ALA A 302 0.37 -26.13 16.24
N VAL A 303 0.76 -26.17 17.51
CA VAL A 303 1.76 -27.10 18.06
C VAL A 303 1.08 -27.88 19.18
N ASN A 304 1.09 -29.21 19.13
CA ASN A 304 0.42 -30.07 20.11
C ASN A 304 -1.07 -29.70 20.34
N ASN A 305 -1.78 -29.35 19.26
CA ASN A 305 -3.18 -28.87 19.26
C ASN A 305 -3.42 -27.50 19.94
N GLU A 306 -2.36 -26.77 20.30
CA GLU A 306 -2.44 -25.42 20.83
C GLU A 306 -2.11 -24.39 19.74
N ILE A 307 -2.91 -23.33 19.63
CA ILE A 307 -2.67 -22.20 18.71
C ILE A 307 -1.98 -21.09 19.48
N TYR A 308 -0.89 -20.57 18.92
CA TYR A 308 -0.17 -19.42 19.48
C TYR A 308 -0.57 -18.14 18.76
N TRP A 309 -0.84 -17.09 19.52
CA TRP A 309 -1.13 -15.75 19.05
C TRP A 309 0.15 -14.95 18.87
N ASP A 310 0.13 -13.98 17.96
CA ASP A 310 1.09 -12.89 17.96
C ASP A 310 0.78 -11.93 19.11
N SER A 311 1.70 -11.78 20.06
CA SER A 311 1.60 -10.85 21.20
C SER A 311 1.40 -9.37 20.83
N SER A 312 1.71 -8.99 19.59
CA SER A 312 1.54 -7.64 19.06
C SER A 312 0.25 -7.45 18.24
N TYR A 313 -0.55 -8.51 18.10
CA TYR A 313 -1.78 -8.46 17.32
C TYR A 313 -2.84 -7.57 17.98
N ASN A 314 -3.28 -6.55 17.25
CA ASN A 314 -4.46 -5.77 17.61
C ASN A 314 -5.67 -6.20 16.76
N LYS A 315 -6.65 -6.83 17.40
CA LYS A 315 -7.87 -7.36 16.77
C LYS A 315 -8.75 -6.31 16.08
N GLY A 316 -8.65 -5.04 16.48
CA GLY A 316 -9.45 -3.95 15.94
C GLY A 316 -8.68 -3.10 14.92
N MET A 317 -7.36 -3.25 14.84
CA MET A 317 -6.52 -2.37 14.04
C MET A 317 -6.65 -2.64 12.54
N THR A 318 -6.95 -1.57 11.82
CA THR A 318 -7.09 -1.56 10.36
C THR A 318 -6.43 -0.31 9.80
N TRP A 319 -5.78 -0.44 8.65
CA TRP A 319 -5.17 0.68 7.92
C TRP A 319 -5.94 0.92 6.62
N SER A 320 -6.17 2.19 6.27
CA SER A 320 -6.89 2.54 5.03
C SER A 320 -6.14 2.07 3.78
N GLY A 321 -4.80 2.07 3.81
CA GLY A 321 -3.97 1.59 2.72
C GLY A 321 -4.15 0.10 2.43
N ASP A 322 -4.26 -0.74 3.47
CA ASP A 322 -4.57 -2.17 3.33
C ASP A 322 -5.90 -2.38 2.60
N GLN A 323 -6.93 -1.59 2.96
CA GLN A 323 -8.23 -1.67 2.31
C GLN A 323 -8.10 -1.39 0.82
N GLY A 324 -7.38 -0.31 0.46
CA GLY A 324 -7.13 0.07 -0.92
C GLY A 324 -6.39 -1.00 -1.71
N LEU A 325 -5.25 -1.45 -1.19
CA LEU A 325 -4.41 -2.46 -1.83
C LEU A 325 -5.20 -3.75 -2.08
N LEU A 326 -5.99 -4.22 -1.11
CA LEU A 326 -6.80 -5.43 -1.30
C LEU A 326 -7.95 -5.21 -2.28
N ILE A 327 -8.60 -4.06 -2.30
CA ILE A 327 -9.57 -3.72 -3.35
C ILE A 327 -8.92 -3.87 -4.73
N GLY A 328 -7.71 -3.34 -4.90
CA GLY A 328 -6.93 -3.49 -6.12
C GLY A 328 -6.64 -4.95 -6.46
N ALA A 329 -6.03 -5.69 -5.52
CA ALA A 329 -5.58 -7.06 -5.73
C ALA A 329 -6.73 -8.00 -6.06
N LEU A 330 -7.80 -7.96 -5.26
CA LEU A 330 -8.96 -8.85 -5.41
C LEU A 330 -9.74 -8.53 -6.69
N ARG A 331 -9.92 -7.25 -7.04
CA ARG A 331 -10.60 -6.86 -8.27
C ARG A 331 -9.83 -7.30 -9.52
N GLU A 332 -8.51 -7.10 -9.54
CA GLU A 332 -7.68 -7.51 -10.68
C GLU A 332 -7.61 -9.04 -10.80
N ALA A 333 -7.49 -9.76 -9.69
CA ALA A 333 -7.57 -11.21 -9.69
C ALA A 333 -8.94 -11.72 -10.17
N ASN A 334 -10.03 -11.10 -9.70
CA ASN A 334 -11.39 -11.42 -10.15
C ASN A 334 -11.53 -11.27 -11.67
N ALA A 335 -10.99 -10.16 -12.23
CA ALA A 335 -11.01 -9.88 -13.66
C ALA A 335 -10.18 -10.88 -14.49
N ILE A 336 -9.13 -11.47 -13.92
CA ILE A 336 -8.31 -12.50 -14.57
C ILE A 336 -9.01 -13.86 -14.51
N TYR A 337 -9.55 -14.27 -13.36
CA TYR A 337 -10.21 -15.56 -13.21
C TYR A 337 -11.52 -15.70 -13.99
N LYS A 338 -12.24 -14.58 -14.23
CA LYS A 338 -13.49 -14.45 -15.01
C LYS A 338 -14.59 -15.46 -14.68
N ALA A 339 -14.45 -16.70 -15.11
CA ALA A 339 -15.47 -17.75 -15.05
C ALA A 339 -15.53 -18.50 -13.71
N SER A 340 -14.44 -18.56 -12.95
CA SER A 340 -14.40 -19.24 -11.66
C SER A 340 -13.43 -18.57 -10.67
N PRO A 341 -13.68 -17.31 -10.28
CA PRO A 341 -12.87 -16.66 -9.27
C PRO A 341 -13.02 -17.35 -7.91
N PRO A 342 -11.93 -17.51 -7.14
CA PRO A 342 -12.02 -17.85 -5.72
C PRO A 342 -12.96 -16.88 -4.99
N PRO A 343 -13.82 -17.34 -4.06
CA PRO A 343 -14.82 -16.49 -3.40
C PRO A 343 -14.25 -15.22 -2.75
N VAL A 344 -13.02 -15.27 -2.22
CA VAL A 344 -12.34 -14.12 -1.64
C VAL A 344 -12.18 -12.96 -2.63
N CYS A 345 -12.02 -13.24 -3.92
CA CYS A 345 -11.94 -12.22 -4.96
C CYS A 345 -13.23 -11.39 -5.07
N GLY A 346 -14.37 -11.91 -4.61
CA GLY A 346 -15.65 -11.18 -4.60
C GLY A 346 -15.82 -10.20 -3.43
N LEU A 347 -14.83 -10.08 -2.52
CA LEU A 347 -14.96 -9.21 -1.34
C LEU A 347 -14.71 -7.73 -1.60
N TYR A 348 -14.07 -7.33 -2.71
CA TYR A 348 -13.71 -5.92 -2.94
C TYR A 348 -14.89 -4.93 -2.87
N PRO A 349 -16.13 -5.23 -3.33
CA PRO A 349 -17.26 -4.30 -3.16
C PRO A 349 -17.64 -4.13 -1.68
N ASP A 350 -17.52 -5.18 -0.88
CA ASP A 350 -17.85 -5.15 0.54
C ASP A 350 -16.78 -4.42 1.37
N LEU A 351 -15.50 -4.48 0.94
CA LEU A 351 -14.42 -3.66 1.50
C LEU A 351 -14.62 -2.16 1.23
N ILE A 352 -15.08 -1.80 0.02
CA ILE A 352 -15.45 -0.41 -0.29
C ILE A 352 -16.56 0.04 0.66
N LYS A 353 -17.62 -0.76 0.80
CA LYS A 353 -18.75 -0.47 1.68
C LYS A 353 -18.35 -0.31 3.15
N GLY A 354 -17.54 -1.24 3.67
CA GLY A 354 -17.03 -1.19 5.03
C GLY A 354 -16.16 0.04 5.25
N THR A 355 -15.31 0.41 4.30
CA THR A 355 -14.47 1.62 4.43
C THR A 355 -15.32 2.88 4.51
N PHE A 356 -16.30 3.08 3.61
CA PHE A 356 -17.18 4.25 3.68
C PHE A 356 -17.99 4.33 4.99
N ALA A 357 -18.44 3.20 5.51
CA ALA A 357 -19.22 3.16 6.74
C ALA A 357 -18.39 3.38 8.02
N ASN A 358 -17.11 2.98 8.02
CA ASN A 358 -16.28 3.01 9.24
C ASN A 358 -15.24 4.13 9.26
N TYR A 359 -14.68 4.52 8.11
CA TYR A 359 -13.55 5.44 8.03
C TYR A 359 -13.96 6.88 7.81
N PHE A 360 -15.09 7.14 7.14
CA PHE A 360 -15.55 8.51 6.90
C PHE A 360 -16.22 9.05 8.16
N ARG A 361 -15.48 9.85 8.91
CA ARG A 361 -15.90 10.35 10.22
C ARG A 361 -15.95 11.88 10.26
N PRO A 362 -16.85 12.48 11.05
CA PRO A 362 -16.92 13.93 11.20
C PRO A 362 -15.59 14.51 11.71
N ARG A 363 -15.01 15.45 10.97
CA ARG A 363 -13.82 16.22 11.39
C ARG A 363 -13.93 17.68 10.95
N ALA A 364 -13.20 18.53 11.67
CA ALA A 364 -13.08 19.96 11.37
C ALA A 364 -11.61 20.33 11.16
N TYR A 365 -11.30 20.89 10.00
CA TYR A 365 -9.99 21.45 9.64
C TYR A 365 -10.12 22.97 9.62
N GLY A 366 -9.94 23.59 10.78
CA GLY A 366 -10.28 25.01 10.97
C GLY A 366 -11.78 25.25 10.84
N SER A 367 -12.19 26.15 9.94
CA SER A 367 -13.60 26.46 9.70
C SER A 367 -14.30 25.49 8.74
N VAL A 368 -13.59 24.47 8.23
CA VAL A 368 -14.13 23.52 7.25
C VAL A 368 -14.44 22.20 7.95
N SER A 369 -15.72 21.85 7.99
CA SER A 369 -16.20 20.61 8.61
C SER A 369 -16.84 19.68 7.59
N GLY A 370 -16.71 18.37 7.81
CA GLY A 370 -17.23 17.35 6.91
C GLY A 370 -16.91 15.95 7.41
N ASN A 371 -17.26 14.94 6.62
CA ASN A 371 -16.83 13.57 6.86
C ASN A 371 -15.56 13.28 6.06
N PHE A 372 -14.50 12.92 6.76
CA PHE A 372 -13.19 12.66 6.16
C PHE A 372 -12.75 11.23 6.47
N PRO A 373 -12.10 10.54 5.52
CA PRO A 373 -11.54 9.22 5.80
C PRO A 373 -10.40 9.33 6.81
N LEU A 374 -10.42 8.48 7.84
CA LEU A 374 -9.30 8.31 8.73
C LEU A 374 -8.14 7.56 8.04
N PRO A 375 -6.87 7.81 8.39
CA PRO A 375 -5.74 7.06 7.85
C PRO A 375 -5.64 5.64 8.45
N TRP A 376 -6.01 5.45 9.71
CA TRP A 376 -6.17 4.15 10.36
C TRP A 376 -7.36 4.17 11.32
N LEU A 377 -7.78 2.99 11.76
CA LEU A 377 -8.91 2.82 12.65
C LEU A 377 -8.70 1.62 13.55
N GLU A 378 -8.93 1.81 14.85
CA GLU A 378 -9.20 0.72 15.78
C GLU A 378 -10.72 0.53 15.91
N VAL A 379 -11.23 -0.54 15.30
CA VAL A 379 -12.66 -0.88 15.30
C VAL A 379 -13.11 -1.17 16.73
N GLY A 380 -14.14 -0.46 17.18
CA GLY A 380 -14.68 -0.57 18.53
C GLY A 380 -14.05 0.37 19.55
N ALA A 381 -13.04 1.17 19.18
CA ALA A 381 -12.51 2.21 20.05
C ALA A 381 -13.57 3.30 20.34
N THR A 382 -13.62 3.75 21.59
CA THR A 382 -14.52 4.84 22.01
C THR A 382 -14.12 6.18 21.41
N ASP A 383 -12.82 6.36 21.15
CA ASP A 383 -12.26 7.54 20.52
C ASP A 383 -11.33 7.14 19.35
N PRO A 384 -11.88 6.97 18.13
CA PRO A 384 -11.10 6.56 16.97
C PRO A 384 -10.12 7.65 16.50
N TYR A 385 -10.23 8.89 16.99
CA TYR A 385 -9.35 9.99 16.58
C TYR A 385 -8.00 9.98 17.31
N ASN A 386 -7.93 9.30 18.45
CA ASN A 386 -6.73 9.13 19.27
C ASN A 386 -6.18 7.70 19.26
N ALA A 387 -6.66 6.83 18.36
CA ALA A 387 -6.08 5.52 18.15
C ALA A 387 -4.59 5.65 17.77
N THR A 388 -3.74 4.84 18.39
CA THR A 388 -2.30 4.81 18.11
C THR A 388 -2.04 3.77 17.01
N PRO A 389 -1.40 4.14 15.89
CA PRO A 389 -1.04 3.16 14.87
C PRO A 389 0.03 2.21 15.43
N PRO A 390 0.12 0.98 14.91
CA PRO A 390 1.28 0.12 15.15
C PRO A 390 2.59 0.85 14.84
N GLY A 391 3.64 0.50 15.57
CA GLY A 391 4.96 1.15 15.61
C GLY A 391 4.97 2.51 16.32
N SER A 392 3.81 3.04 16.71
CA SER A 392 3.61 4.49 16.80
C SER A 392 4.03 5.20 15.50
N ASP A 393 3.91 4.52 14.36
CA ASP A 393 4.38 4.97 13.05
C ASP A 393 3.36 5.90 12.37
N TYR A 394 3.05 7.02 13.03
CA TYR A 394 2.05 8.00 12.56
C TYR A 394 2.31 8.48 11.12
N GLY A 395 3.57 8.73 10.77
CA GLY A 395 3.95 9.16 9.42
C GLY A 395 3.60 8.13 8.36
N ASP A 396 3.90 6.86 8.62
CA ASP A 396 3.74 5.78 7.66
C ASP A 396 2.26 5.44 7.49
N TYR A 397 1.52 5.32 8.59
CA TYR A 397 0.08 5.07 8.55
C TYR A 397 -0.72 6.24 7.96
N GLN A 398 -0.23 7.48 8.06
CA GLN A 398 -0.86 8.64 7.41
C GLN A 398 -1.00 8.45 5.89
N THR A 399 -0.10 7.72 5.23
CA THR A 399 -0.13 7.50 3.76
C THR A 399 -1.35 6.72 3.27
N GLY A 400 -2.09 6.05 4.17
CA GLY A 400 -3.12 5.09 3.81
C GLY A 400 -4.27 5.67 2.99
N VAL A 401 -4.68 6.92 3.25
CA VAL A 401 -5.80 7.54 2.52
C VAL A 401 -5.44 7.71 1.04
N GLY A 402 -4.21 8.10 0.73
CA GLY A 402 -3.73 8.23 -0.64
C GLY A 402 -3.74 6.90 -1.38
N ALA A 403 -3.25 5.83 -0.74
CA ALA A 403 -3.30 4.47 -1.27
C ALA A 403 -4.76 4.02 -1.49
N TYR A 404 -5.63 4.21 -0.50
CA TYR A 404 -7.06 3.88 -0.59
C TYR A 404 -7.73 4.56 -1.79
N MET A 405 -7.63 5.89 -1.88
CA MET A 405 -8.27 6.68 -2.94
C MET A 405 -7.76 6.32 -4.32
N ARG A 406 -6.47 5.97 -4.45
CA ARG A 406 -5.89 5.49 -5.70
C ARG A 406 -6.54 4.19 -6.19
N TYR A 407 -6.67 3.19 -5.31
CA TYR A 407 -7.28 1.93 -5.71
C TYR A 407 -8.79 2.04 -5.89
N LEU A 408 -9.46 2.98 -5.21
CA LEU A 408 -10.83 3.37 -5.56
C LEU A 408 -10.91 3.95 -6.97
N LEU A 409 -9.99 4.85 -7.37
CA LEU A 409 -9.94 5.40 -8.73
C LEU A 409 -9.73 4.31 -9.78
N GLN A 410 -8.83 3.37 -9.52
CA GLN A 410 -8.60 2.25 -10.43
C GLN A 410 -9.82 1.32 -10.51
N ALA A 411 -10.48 1.04 -9.38
CA ALA A 411 -11.73 0.29 -9.36
C ALA A 411 -12.85 1.00 -10.13
N TYR A 412 -13.00 2.32 -9.95
CA TYR A 412 -13.97 3.15 -10.66
C TYR A 412 -13.73 3.14 -12.17
N ARG A 413 -12.49 3.29 -12.63
CA ARG A 413 -12.15 3.24 -14.06
C ARG A 413 -12.53 1.91 -14.71
N ALA A 414 -12.47 0.81 -13.96
CA ALA A 414 -12.83 -0.51 -14.45
C ALA A 414 -14.34 -0.78 -14.35
N GLU A 415 -14.97 -0.37 -13.26
CA GLU A 415 -16.38 -0.62 -12.98
C GLU A 415 -17.01 0.61 -12.27
N PRO A 416 -17.46 1.62 -13.03
CA PRO A 416 -17.95 2.89 -12.46
C PRO A 416 -19.11 2.73 -11.46
N ALA A 417 -19.93 1.69 -11.64
CA ALA A 417 -21.08 1.39 -10.79
C ALA A 417 -20.69 1.13 -9.32
N LEU A 418 -19.47 0.66 -9.05
CA LEU A 418 -18.99 0.37 -7.69
C LEU A 418 -19.03 1.59 -6.78
N LEU A 419 -18.78 2.79 -7.33
CA LEU A 419 -18.72 4.02 -6.54
C LEU A 419 -19.98 4.89 -6.64
N ALA A 420 -21.01 4.45 -7.36
CA ALA A 420 -22.22 5.24 -7.58
C ALA A 420 -22.87 5.71 -6.27
N ALA A 421 -22.99 4.80 -5.28
CA ALA A 421 -23.56 5.10 -3.97
C ALA A 421 -22.68 6.00 -3.10
N TYR A 422 -21.37 6.05 -3.36
CA TYR A 422 -20.39 6.75 -2.53
C TYR A 422 -19.92 8.08 -3.12
N LYS A 423 -20.27 8.35 -4.39
CA LYS A 423 -19.96 9.62 -5.08
C LYS A 423 -20.28 10.85 -4.23
N PRO A 424 -21.44 10.99 -3.54
CA PRO A 424 -21.70 12.16 -2.72
C PRO A 424 -20.66 12.41 -1.61
N ALA A 425 -20.19 11.36 -0.94
CA ALA A 425 -19.19 11.48 0.13
C ALA A 425 -17.81 11.89 -0.42
N ILE A 426 -17.42 11.32 -1.58
CA ILE A 426 -16.17 11.67 -2.25
C ILE A 426 -16.19 13.13 -2.70
N ILE A 427 -17.27 13.57 -3.36
CA ILE A 427 -17.46 14.95 -3.83
C ILE A 427 -17.51 15.93 -2.66
N ALA A 428 -18.19 15.57 -1.55
CA ALA A 428 -18.20 16.41 -0.35
C ALA A 428 -16.80 16.58 0.24
N THR A 429 -15.99 15.52 0.28
CA THR A 429 -14.59 15.59 0.74
C THR A 429 -13.77 16.49 -0.18
N ALA A 430 -13.88 16.32 -1.51
CA ALA A 430 -13.17 17.15 -2.48
C ALA A 430 -13.57 18.64 -2.40
N ASN A 431 -14.87 18.93 -2.25
CA ASN A 431 -15.37 20.29 -2.03
C ASN A 431 -14.77 20.93 -0.76
N ALA A 432 -14.59 20.15 0.30
CA ALA A 432 -13.95 20.63 1.50
C ALA A 432 -12.45 20.91 1.28
N LEU A 433 -11.74 20.07 0.53
CA LEU A 433 -10.31 20.23 0.26
C LEU A 433 -9.97 21.45 -0.60
N VAL A 434 -10.84 21.84 -1.53
CA VAL A 434 -10.65 23.06 -2.35
C VAL A 434 -11.10 24.34 -1.64
N ASN A 435 -11.67 24.23 -0.43
CA ASN A 435 -12.04 25.40 0.34
C ASN A 435 -10.74 26.14 0.77
N PRO A 436 -10.65 27.46 0.55
CA PRO A 436 -9.46 28.24 0.89
C PRO A 436 -9.06 28.19 2.37
N ASN A 437 -10.00 27.87 3.26
CA ASN A 437 -9.78 27.78 4.71
C ASN A 437 -9.43 26.36 5.18
N PHE A 438 -9.37 25.37 4.28
CA PHE A 438 -9.04 23.99 4.63
C PHE A 438 -7.58 23.89 5.12
N GLY A 439 -7.39 23.21 6.25
CA GLY A 439 -6.07 22.96 6.83
C GLY A 439 -5.42 24.18 7.49
N ALA A 440 -6.16 25.27 7.73
CA ALA A 440 -5.67 26.42 8.49
C ALA A 440 -5.35 26.06 9.96
N ALA A 441 -5.95 25.00 10.48
CA ALA A 441 -5.62 24.38 11.76
C ALA A 441 -5.73 22.85 11.63
N SER A 442 -4.88 22.14 12.38
CA SER A 442 -4.99 20.67 12.51
C SER A 442 -6.27 20.30 13.27
N PRO A 443 -6.95 19.21 12.89
CA PRO A 443 -8.05 18.68 13.69
C PRO A 443 -7.50 18.12 15.02
N PRO A 444 -8.31 18.04 16.08
CA PRO A 444 -7.90 17.35 17.30
C PRO A 444 -7.66 15.85 17.05
N GLY A 445 -6.77 15.27 17.85
CA GLY A 445 -6.39 13.86 17.82
C GLY A 445 -5.21 13.54 16.91
N ALA A 446 -4.60 12.37 17.11
CA ALA A 446 -3.39 11.96 16.39
C ALA A 446 -3.66 11.28 15.02
N CYS A 447 -4.90 10.81 14.78
CA CYS A 447 -5.27 10.08 13.58
C CYS A 447 -5.64 10.98 12.39
N ASP A 448 -4.71 11.81 11.91
CA ASP A 448 -4.95 12.77 10.83
C ASP A 448 -4.32 12.35 9.49
N ALA A 449 -5.11 12.42 8.41
CA ALA A 449 -4.66 12.13 7.04
C ALA A 449 -4.26 13.38 6.25
N PHE A 450 -4.73 14.57 6.63
CA PHE A 450 -4.74 15.69 5.70
C PHE A 450 -3.88 16.86 6.14
N THR A 451 -3.44 16.98 7.38
CA THR A 451 -2.52 18.05 7.78
C THR A 451 -1.07 17.55 7.72
N PRO A 452 -0.16 18.29 7.05
CA PRO A 452 1.26 17.98 7.09
C PRO A 452 1.77 18.03 8.52
N GLN A 453 2.37 16.93 8.97
CA GLN A 453 3.02 16.82 10.27
C GLN A 453 4.44 16.31 10.01
N ASN A 454 5.42 16.75 10.80
CA ASN A 454 6.76 16.17 10.76
C ASN A 454 6.91 15.29 12.00
N ASN A 455 6.84 13.98 11.80
CA ASN A 455 6.87 12.95 12.85
C ASN A 455 8.27 12.32 12.97
N GLY A 456 9.31 13.01 12.49
CA GLY A 456 10.71 12.57 12.58
C GLY A 456 11.29 12.00 11.28
N ASN A 457 10.48 11.77 10.24
CA ASN A 457 10.93 11.33 8.92
C ASN A 457 11.06 12.49 7.90
N GLY A 458 10.98 13.74 8.37
CA GLY A 458 11.28 14.93 7.58
C GLY A 458 10.33 15.12 6.40
N ASN A 459 10.88 15.32 5.19
CA ASN A 459 10.09 15.64 4.01
C ASN A 459 9.13 14.52 3.58
N ALA A 460 9.44 13.26 3.94
CA ALA A 460 8.54 12.14 3.67
C ALA A 460 7.22 12.27 4.47
N ASP A 461 7.29 12.71 5.73
CA ASP A 461 6.11 12.95 6.57
C ASP A 461 5.24 14.07 6.00
N LEU A 462 5.85 15.20 5.69
CA LEU A 462 5.14 16.37 5.19
C LEU A 462 4.43 16.09 3.85
N MET A 463 5.05 15.28 2.99
CA MET A 463 4.52 14.95 1.66
C MET A 463 3.20 14.17 1.72
N SER A 464 3.03 13.26 2.69
CA SER A 464 1.90 12.33 2.69
C SER A 464 0.54 13.01 2.80
N ALA A 465 0.43 14.04 3.63
CA ALA A 465 -0.78 14.84 3.72
C ALA A 465 -1.19 15.46 2.37
N TYR A 466 -0.23 16.02 1.62
CA TYR A 466 -0.50 16.59 0.31
C TYR A 466 -0.86 15.52 -0.73
N VAL A 467 -0.18 14.37 -0.70
CA VAL A 467 -0.48 13.22 -1.57
C VAL A 467 -1.88 12.67 -1.31
N ASN A 468 -2.32 12.62 -0.06
CA ASN A 468 -3.67 12.18 0.32
C ASN A 468 -4.74 13.12 -0.26
N ARG A 469 -4.53 14.43 -0.13
CA ARG A 469 -5.42 15.45 -0.73
C ARG A 469 -5.45 15.30 -2.25
N LEU A 470 -4.29 15.14 -2.88
CA LEU A 470 -4.18 14.96 -4.32
C LEU A 470 -4.97 13.73 -4.79
N ALA A 471 -4.85 12.59 -4.10
CA ALA A 471 -5.55 11.35 -4.46
C ALA A 471 -7.08 11.49 -4.36
N VAL A 472 -7.61 12.23 -3.37
CA VAL A 472 -9.03 12.55 -3.30
C VAL A 472 -9.48 13.39 -4.50
N LEU A 473 -8.71 14.43 -4.84
CA LEU A 473 -9.04 15.32 -5.94
C LEU A 473 -8.96 14.61 -7.30
N THR A 474 -7.96 13.76 -7.55
CA THR A 474 -7.86 12.99 -8.80
C THR A 474 -9.02 12.02 -8.96
N LEU A 475 -9.45 11.36 -7.88
CA LEU A 475 -10.67 10.55 -7.88
C LEU A 475 -11.91 11.42 -8.16
N ALA A 476 -12.05 12.56 -7.49
CA ALA A 476 -13.18 13.46 -7.68
C ALA A 476 -13.28 13.99 -9.13
N ILE A 477 -12.16 14.34 -9.75
CA ILE A 477 -12.07 14.75 -11.16
C ILE A 477 -12.54 13.64 -12.12
N ALA A 478 -12.23 12.38 -11.81
CA ALA A 478 -12.61 11.25 -12.64
C ALA A 478 -14.10 10.90 -12.53
N ILE A 479 -14.70 11.03 -11.34
CA ILE A 479 -16.12 10.69 -11.09
C ILE A 479 -17.08 11.86 -11.38
N SER A 480 -16.55 13.07 -11.55
CA SER A 480 -17.30 14.29 -11.94
C SER A 480 -17.37 14.40 -13.45
#